data_AF-A0A925I7Y6-F1
#
_entry.id   AF-A0A925I7Y6-F1
#
_cell.length_a   1.000
_cell.length_b   1.000
_cell.length_c   1.000
_cell.angle_alpha   90.00
_cell.angle_beta   90.00
_cell.angle_gamma   90.00
#
_symmetry.space_group_name_H-M   'P 1'
#
loop_
_entity.id
_entity.type
_entity.pdbx_description
1 polymer ?
#
loop_
_entity_poly.entity_id
_entity_poly.type
_entity_poly.pdbx_seq_one_letter_code
_entity_poly.pdbx_strand_id
1 'polypeptide(L)'
;MTFIFFVGIQLLYSQAVNSKTPLTKKTTVKQPKVIPFKKIKPLAINRSKDLFAKTITRNKKVYLRWVPSNIDLWRQGINWGYIIERIPFEDYMQEGDSAKYKNAVQLNLNPVLPFPQKSKEWDLLSEKNPNAAFVYQSTYEWGKNIKPTDQDKKGKEDLLFGFSLKACDNNFESAMAAGLAFIDSVSTGTFVYRISLAKNIPGTKYSAAVTAANQNEETLLPAVEISETKFLNKKMSLTFEAKKLHDLYGGFNIERSDDAIHFRRLNTAPVTLVTTQWEKNKT
;
A
#
# COMPACT_ATOMS: atom_id res chain seq x y z
N MET A 1 -9.60 9.79 -0.57
CA MET A 1 -8.67 9.90 0.59
C MET A 1 -7.46 9.02 0.33
N THR A 2 -6.42 9.58 -0.29
CA THR A 2 -5.19 8.87 -0.62
C THR A 2 -4.36 8.67 0.66
N PHE A 3 -4.03 7.42 1.01
CA PHE A 3 -3.12 7.15 2.12
C PHE A 3 -1.69 7.43 1.67
N ILE A 4 -1.26 8.68 1.87
CA ILE A 4 0.10 9.15 1.65
C ILE A 4 0.64 9.59 3.01
N PHE A 5 1.79 9.06 3.41
CA PHE A 5 2.55 9.60 4.52
C PHE A 5 3.26 10.88 4.06
N PHE A 6 3.05 11.95 4.81
CA PHE A 6 3.65 13.26 4.60
C PHE A 6 5.10 13.25 5.09
N VAL A 7 6.02 13.75 4.27
CA VAL A 7 7.37 14.10 4.73
C VAL A 7 7.49 15.62 4.62
N GLY A 8 7.11 16.30 5.70
CA GLY A 8 7.35 17.72 5.87
C GLY A 8 8.83 17.98 6.17
N ILE A 9 9.61 18.37 5.17
CA ILE A 9 11.00 18.86 5.33
C ILE A 9 11.02 20.33 5.76
N GLN A 10 11.39 20.57 7.02
CA GLN A 10 11.67 21.90 7.55
C GLN A 10 13.07 22.36 7.13
N LEU A 11 13.15 23.29 6.17
CA LEU A 11 14.40 23.99 5.82
C LEU A 11 14.28 25.46 6.27
N LEU A 12 15.07 25.83 7.27
CA LEU A 12 15.25 27.23 7.68
C LEU A 12 16.02 27.96 6.57
N TYR A 13 15.37 28.93 5.91
CA TYR A 13 16.04 29.89 5.03
C TYR A 13 16.67 31.00 5.90
N SER A 14 18.00 31.10 5.89
CA SER A 14 18.70 32.31 6.36
C SER A 14 18.79 33.29 5.19
N GLN A 15 18.09 34.43 5.29
CA GLN A 15 18.33 35.55 4.39
C GLN A 15 19.62 36.26 4.80
N ALA A 16 20.63 36.22 3.94
CA ALA A 16 21.82 37.05 4.10
C ALA A 16 21.52 38.48 3.59
N VAL A 17 21.08 39.35 4.49
CA VAL A 17 21.22 40.80 4.34
C VAL A 17 22.61 41.20 4.86
N ASN A 18 23.30 42.02 4.06
CA ASN A 18 24.57 42.67 4.35
C ASN A 18 24.69 43.15 5.81
N SER A 19 25.63 42.59 6.57
CA SER A 19 26.36 43.36 7.60
C SER A 19 27.71 42.69 7.91
N LYS A 20 28.76 43.50 7.86
CA LYS A 20 30.13 43.11 8.20
C LYS A 20 30.25 42.96 9.73
N THR A 21 30.27 41.73 10.24
CA THR A 21 30.82 41.42 11.57
C THR A 21 31.24 39.95 11.65
N PRO A 22 32.41 39.61 12.22
CA PRO A 22 32.88 38.22 12.25
C PRO A 22 32.18 37.42 13.35
N LEU A 23 31.40 36.40 12.97
CA LEU A 23 30.73 35.47 13.88
C LEU A 23 31.71 34.37 14.34
N THR A 24 32.29 34.55 15.52
CA THR A 24 32.81 33.46 16.36
C THR A 24 31.72 33.00 17.31
N LYS A 25 30.97 31.94 16.95
CA LYS A 25 30.28 31.04 17.88
C LYS A 25 29.64 29.86 17.12
N LYS A 26 30.20 28.66 17.31
CA LYS A 26 29.58 27.39 16.92
C LYS A 26 28.30 27.22 17.76
N THR A 27 27.14 27.38 17.14
CA THR A 27 25.86 27.02 17.76
C THR A 27 25.52 25.61 17.34
N THR A 28 25.75 24.64 18.24
CA THR A 28 25.35 23.25 18.06
C THR A 28 23.83 23.17 18.19
N VAL A 29 23.13 23.04 17.05
CA VAL A 29 21.70 22.73 17.06
C VAL A 29 21.55 21.29 17.57
N LYS A 30 21.01 21.13 18.78
CA LYS A 30 20.68 19.82 19.33
C LYS A 30 19.57 19.20 18.47
N GLN A 31 19.90 18.10 17.79
CA GLN A 31 18.89 17.29 17.11
C GLN A 31 17.85 16.82 18.15
N PRO A 32 16.55 16.82 17.81
CA PRO A 32 15.53 16.25 18.68
C PRO A 32 15.87 14.77 18.93
N LYS A 33 15.78 14.34 20.20
CA LYS A 33 15.98 12.94 20.59
C LYS A 33 15.02 12.07 19.78
N VAL A 34 15.57 11.30 18.84
CA VAL A 34 14.85 10.20 18.17
C VAL A 34 14.54 9.16 19.23
N ILE A 35 13.26 9.02 19.56
CA ILE A 35 12.80 7.93 20.43
C ILE A 35 12.97 6.64 19.61
N PRO A 36 13.76 5.65 20.08
CA PRO A 36 13.99 4.44 19.31
C PRO A 36 12.67 3.69 19.12
N PHE A 37 12.40 3.31 17.87
CA PHE A 37 11.27 2.47 17.51
C PHE A 37 11.29 1.19 18.34
N LYS A 38 10.23 0.96 19.12
CA LYS A 38 9.95 -0.35 19.70
C LYS A 38 9.62 -1.28 18.53
N LYS A 39 10.57 -2.15 18.16
CA LYS A 39 10.36 -3.18 17.12
C LYS A 39 9.10 -3.96 17.46
N ILE A 40 8.02 -3.72 16.73
CA ILE A 40 6.87 -4.62 16.73
C ILE A 40 7.36 -5.87 16.01
N LYS A 41 7.55 -6.97 16.74
CA LYS A 41 7.74 -8.26 16.10
C LYS A 41 6.47 -8.51 15.28
N PRO A 42 6.56 -8.73 13.95
CA PRO A 42 5.39 -9.18 13.21
C PRO A 42 4.86 -10.43 13.90
N LEU A 43 3.57 -10.43 14.23
CA LEU A 43 2.91 -11.66 14.67
C LEU A 43 3.26 -12.75 13.66
N ALA A 44 3.77 -13.88 14.13
CA ALA A 44 4.18 -14.99 13.29
C ALA A 44 2.93 -15.64 12.69
N ILE A 45 2.47 -15.08 11.58
CA ILE A 45 1.30 -15.53 10.82
C ILE A 45 1.83 -16.22 9.57
N ASN A 46 1.31 -17.39 9.28
CA ASN A 46 1.68 -18.12 8.08
C ASN A 46 1.26 -17.29 6.84
N ARG A 47 2.23 -16.82 6.07
CA ARG A 47 1.97 -16.00 4.88
C ARG A 47 1.58 -16.90 3.72
N SER A 48 0.40 -16.67 3.14
CA SER A 48 -0.02 -17.34 1.91
C SER A 48 0.92 -16.99 0.75
N LYS A 49 1.04 -17.92 -0.20
CA LYS A 49 1.78 -17.74 -1.46
C LYS A 49 0.88 -17.27 -2.61
N ASP A 50 -0.44 -17.27 -2.38
CA ASP A 50 -1.46 -17.12 -3.42
C ASP A 50 -2.23 -15.80 -3.29
N LEU A 51 -2.53 -15.41 -2.06
CA LEU A 51 -3.11 -14.11 -1.73
C LEU A 51 -2.27 -13.48 -0.62
N PHE A 52 -1.85 -12.23 -0.81
CA PHE A 52 -1.11 -11.48 0.19
C PHE A 52 -2.02 -10.41 0.79
N ALA A 53 -2.00 -10.22 2.11
CA ALA A 53 -2.76 -9.18 2.76
C ALA A 53 -1.90 -8.33 3.69
N LYS A 54 -2.28 -7.06 3.82
CA LYS A 54 -1.72 -6.10 4.77
C LYS A 54 -2.84 -5.33 5.44
N THR A 55 -2.53 -4.86 6.64
CA THR A 55 -3.40 -4.10 7.52
C THR A 55 -2.70 -2.82 7.95
N ILE A 56 -3.47 -1.74 8.05
CA ILE A 56 -3.05 -0.51 8.71
C ILE A 56 -4.19 -0.08 9.64
N THR A 57 -3.89 0.10 10.92
CA THR A 57 -4.81 0.69 11.88
C THR A 57 -4.62 2.20 11.92
N ARG A 58 -5.68 2.96 11.72
CA ARG A 58 -5.67 4.44 11.86
C ARG A 58 -7.02 4.93 12.33
N ASN A 59 -7.06 5.88 13.26
CA ASN A 59 -8.32 6.44 13.78
C ASN A 59 -9.32 5.36 14.23
N LYS A 60 -8.82 4.33 14.93
CA LYS A 60 -9.60 3.16 15.37
C LYS A 60 -10.30 2.38 14.24
N LYS A 61 -9.85 2.49 13.00
CA LYS A 61 -10.31 1.67 11.87
C LYS A 61 -9.16 0.82 11.35
N VAL A 62 -9.48 -0.39 10.91
CA VAL A 62 -8.52 -1.29 10.27
C VAL A 62 -8.75 -1.25 8.76
N TYR A 63 -7.74 -0.76 8.05
CA TYR A 63 -7.69 -0.72 6.60
C TYR A 63 -7.05 -2.00 6.11
N LEU A 64 -7.81 -2.82 5.40
CA LEU A 64 -7.40 -4.08 4.82
C LEU A 64 -7.10 -3.89 3.33
N ARG A 65 -5.99 -4.47 2.88
CA ARG A 65 -5.59 -4.50 1.47
C ARG A 65 -5.08 -5.89 1.14
N TRP A 66 -5.55 -6.50 0.07
CA TRP A 66 -5.04 -7.80 -0.37
C TRP A 66 -4.79 -7.86 -1.87
N VAL A 67 -3.78 -8.63 -2.28
CA VAL A 67 -3.41 -8.80 -3.68
C VAL A 67 -3.32 -10.29 -4.02
N PRO A 68 -3.93 -10.73 -5.13
CA PRO A 68 -3.66 -12.04 -5.69
C PRO A 68 -2.23 -12.12 -6.23
N SER A 69 -1.63 -13.31 -6.20
CA SER A 69 -0.26 -13.54 -6.66
C SER A 69 -0.14 -13.70 -8.17
N ASN A 70 -1.26 -14.00 -8.85
CA ASN A 70 -1.31 -14.25 -10.28
C ASN A 70 -2.64 -13.79 -10.88
N ILE A 71 -2.65 -13.71 -12.21
CA ILE A 71 -3.78 -13.24 -12.99
C ILE A 71 -5.03 -14.12 -12.85
N ASP A 72 -4.88 -15.44 -12.71
CA ASP A 72 -6.03 -16.34 -12.63
C ASP A 72 -6.80 -16.16 -11.32
N LEU A 73 -6.10 -15.99 -10.21
CA LEU A 73 -6.71 -15.66 -8.92
C LEU A 73 -7.36 -14.28 -8.93
N TRP A 74 -6.76 -13.32 -9.64
CA TRP A 74 -7.35 -12.00 -9.82
C TRP A 74 -8.67 -12.04 -10.60
N ARG A 75 -8.70 -12.80 -11.71
CA ARG A 75 -9.94 -13.03 -12.48
C ARG A 75 -11.02 -13.71 -11.66
N GLN A 76 -10.64 -14.69 -10.83
CA GLN A 76 -11.59 -15.32 -9.91
C GLN A 76 -12.13 -14.31 -8.89
N GLY A 77 -11.28 -13.44 -8.36
CA GLY A 77 -11.68 -12.35 -7.47
C GLY A 77 -12.63 -11.36 -8.12
N ILE A 78 -12.39 -10.98 -9.38
CA ILE A 78 -13.31 -10.11 -10.14
C ILE A 78 -14.67 -10.78 -10.35
N ASN A 79 -14.68 -12.07 -10.69
CA ASN A 79 -15.91 -12.78 -11.06
C ASN A 79 -16.76 -13.19 -9.84
N TRP A 80 -16.12 -13.57 -8.74
CA TRP A 80 -16.79 -14.17 -7.59
C TRP A 80 -16.66 -13.37 -6.31
N GLY A 81 -15.69 -12.45 -6.24
CA GLY A 81 -15.44 -11.62 -5.08
C GLY A 81 -14.70 -12.35 -3.95
N TYR A 82 -14.57 -11.64 -2.83
CA TYR A 82 -13.85 -12.11 -1.65
C TYR A 82 -14.74 -12.16 -0.41
N ILE A 83 -14.45 -13.09 0.48
CA ILE A 83 -15.01 -13.17 1.83
C ILE A 83 -13.92 -12.76 2.82
N ILE A 84 -14.32 -11.95 3.80
CA ILE A 84 -13.44 -11.43 4.84
C ILE A 84 -13.98 -11.90 6.18
N GLU A 85 -13.15 -12.63 6.89
CA GLU A 85 -13.44 -13.12 8.23
C GLU A 85 -12.52 -12.43 9.23
N ARG A 86 -13.10 -12.00 10.34
CA ARG A 86 -12.37 -11.49 11.50
C ARG A 86 -12.43 -12.51 12.61
N ILE A 87 -11.26 -12.88 13.11
CA ILE A 87 -11.07 -13.89 14.14
C ILE A 87 -10.37 -13.21 15.33
N PRO A 88 -10.88 -13.30 16.56
CA PRO A 88 -10.14 -12.84 17.73
C PRO A 88 -8.76 -13.51 17.81
N PHE A 89 -7.73 -12.75 18.14
CA PHE A 89 -6.36 -13.27 18.13
C PHE A 89 -6.17 -14.47 19.08
N GLU A 90 -6.84 -14.45 20.23
CA GLU A 90 -6.80 -15.55 21.21
C GLU A 90 -7.35 -16.86 20.63
N ASP A 91 -8.50 -16.81 19.97
CA ASP A 91 -9.07 -17.97 19.26
C ASP A 91 -8.12 -18.49 18.19
N TYR A 92 -7.52 -17.60 17.40
CA TYR A 92 -6.59 -17.99 16.32
C TYR A 92 -5.31 -18.66 16.85
N MET A 93 -4.84 -18.28 18.05
CA MET A 93 -3.66 -18.89 18.67
C MET A 93 -3.95 -20.26 19.31
N GLN A 94 -5.17 -20.47 19.79
CA GLN A 94 -5.57 -21.73 20.43
C GLN A 94 -5.91 -22.81 19.40
N GLU A 95 -6.39 -22.42 18.22
CA GLU A 95 -6.91 -23.35 17.23
C GLU A 95 -6.11 -23.29 15.92
N GLY A 96 -5.38 -24.36 15.62
CA GLY A 96 -4.63 -24.50 14.36
C GLY A 96 -5.51 -24.81 13.13
N ASP A 97 -6.84 -24.88 13.28
CA ASP A 97 -7.77 -25.24 12.23
C ASP A 97 -8.91 -24.22 12.07
N SER A 98 -9.03 -23.71 10.85
CA SER A 98 -10.04 -22.77 10.39
C SER A 98 -11.50 -23.11 10.70
N ALA A 99 -11.84 -24.39 10.81
CA ALA A 99 -13.21 -24.85 11.03
C ALA A 99 -13.68 -24.72 12.50
N LYS A 100 -12.79 -24.29 13.41
CA LYS A 100 -13.05 -24.33 14.86
C LYS A 100 -13.24 -22.96 15.50
N TYR A 101 -12.87 -21.86 14.82
CA TYR A 101 -12.86 -20.52 15.41
C TYR A 101 -14.25 -20.08 15.90
N LYS A 102 -14.51 -20.28 17.19
CA LYS A 102 -15.84 -20.11 17.80
C LYS A 102 -16.38 -18.70 17.64
N ASN A 103 -15.52 -17.70 17.71
CA ASN A 103 -15.91 -16.29 17.63
C ASN A 103 -15.51 -15.62 16.31
N ALA A 104 -15.26 -16.39 15.25
CA ALA A 104 -15.03 -15.83 13.93
C ALA A 104 -16.30 -15.15 13.39
N VAL A 105 -16.14 -13.95 12.83
CA VAL A 105 -17.24 -13.17 12.25
C VAL A 105 -16.91 -12.86 10.80
N GLN A 106 -17.81 -13.25 9.89
CA GLN A 106 -17.76 -12.79 8.51
C GLN A 106 -18.18 -11.31 8.46
N LEU A 107 -17.31 -10.44 7.93
CA LEU A 107 -17.52 -8.99 7.94
C LEU A 107 -18.45 -8.51 6.83
N ASN A 108 -18.48 -9.22 5.71
CA ASN A 108 -19.27 -8.87 4.54
C ASN A 108 -20.37 -9.91 4.29
N LEU A 109 -21.64 -9.49 4.28
CA LEU A 109 -22.77 -10.38 3.98
C LEU A 109 -22.70 -10.91 2.53
N ASN A 110 -22.38 -10.03 1.59
CA ASN A 110 -22.18 -10.35 0.18
C ASN A 110 -20.69 -10.32 -0.16
N PRO A 111 -20.21 -11.14 -1.12
CA PRO A 111 -18.83 -11.10 -1.58
C PRO A 111 -18.37 -9.69 -1.96
N VAL A 112 -17.16 -9.32 -1.57
CA VAL A 112 -16.53 -8.06 -1.98
C VAL A 112 -16.15 -8.19 -3.46
N LEU A 113 -16.94 -7.55 -4.32
CA LEU A 113 -16.76 -7.49 -5.77
C LEU A 113 -16.22 -6.11 -6.18
N PRO A 114 -15.61 -6.00 -7.37
CA PRO A 114 -15.36 -4.69 -7.95
C PRO A 114 -16.69 -3.94 -8.19
N PHE A 115 -16.64 -2.61 -8.19
CA PHE A 115 -17.80 -1.78 -8.48
C PHE A 115 -18.38 -2.12 -9.85
N PRO A 116 -19.71 -2.28 -10.01
CA PRO A 116 -20.32 -2.70 -11.26
C PRO A 116 -19.79 -1.92 -12.47
N GLN A 117 -19.67 -2.56 -13.63
CA GLN A 117 -19.09 -1.91 -14.82
C GLN A 117 -19.81 -0.60 -15.20
N LYS A 118 -21.11 -0.49 -14.95
CA LYS A 118 -21.92 0.71 -15.28
C LYS A 118 -22.12 1.65 -14.08
N SER A 119 -21.35 1.50 -13.01
CA SER A 119 -21.43 2.34 -11.82
C SER A 119 -20.94 3.76 -12.12
N LYS A 120 -21.70 4.80 -11.75
CA LYS A 120 -21.26 6.21 -11.85
C LYS A 120 -20.07 6.51 -10.95
N GLU A 121 -19.84 5.66 -9.95
CA GLU A 121 -18.71 5.70 -9.04
C GLU A 121 -17.37 5.58 -9.77
N TRP A 122 -17.31 4.86 -10.90
CA TRP A 122 -16.10 4.79 -11.72
C TRP A 122 -15.78 6.13 -12.37
N ASP A 123 -16.77 6.87 -12.85
CA ASP A 123 -16.59 8.19 -13.46
C ASP A 123 -16.06 9.18 -12.40
N LEU A 124 -16.76 9.26 -11.26
CA LEU A 124 -16.38 10.14 -10.15
C LEU A 124 -14.97 9.85 -9.60
N LEU A 125 -14.58 8.57 -9.58
CA LEU A 125 -13.27 8.16 -9.10
C LEU A 125 -12.18 8.44 -10.14
N SER A 126 -12.48 8.26 -11.43
CA SER A 126 -11.56 8.52 -12.54
C SER A 126 -11.25 10.00 -12.72
N GLU A 127 -12.23 10.88 -12.50
CA GLU A 127 -12.03 12.34 -12.48
C GLU A 127 -11.05 12.77 -11.38
N LYS A 128 -11.12 12.11 -10.21
CA LYS A 128 -10.24 12.41 -9.07
C LYS A 128 -8.88 11.76 -9.19
N ASN A 129 -8.79 10.61 -9.84
CA ASN A 129 -7.56 9.84 -9.93
C ASN A 129 -7.48 9.03 -11.24
N PRO A 130 -6.54 9.38 -12.15
CA PRO A 130 -6.32 8.65 -13.39
C PRO A 130 -6.04 7.15 -13.21
N ASN A 131 -5.49 6.73 -12.05
CA ASN A 131 -5.28 5.32 -11.75
C ASN A 131 -6.59 4.53 -11.73
N ALA A 132 -7.71 5.17 -11.35
CA ALA A 132 -9.01 4.51 -11.31
C ALA A 132 -9.52 4.16 -12.71
N ALA A 133 -9.29 5.03 -13.70
CA ALA A 133 -9.64 4.75 -15.09
C ALA A 133 -8.87 3.53 -15.63
N PHE A 134 -7.58 3.43 -15.29
CA PHE A 134 -6.77 2.27 -15.66
C PHE A 134 -7.27 0.98 -14.97
N VAL A 135 -7.59 1.05 -13.67
CA VAL A 135 -8.15 -0.10 -12.94
C VAL A 135 -9.49 -0.54 -13.53
N TYR A 136 -10.38 0.40 -13.88
CA TYR A 136 -11.63 0.11 -14.57
C TYR A 136 -11.38 -0.64 -15.88
N GLN A 137 -10.51 -0.10 -16.73
CA GLN A 137 -10.19 -0.69 -18.03
C GLN A 137 -9.62 -2.10 -17.86
N SER A 138 -8.69 -2.28 -16.92
CA SER A 138 -8.10 -3.58 -16.63
C SER A 138 -9.11 -4.59 -16.08
N THR A 139 -10.13 -4.14 -15.36
CA THR A 139 -11.10 -5.03 -14.73
C THR A 139 -12.17 -5.48 -15.72
N TYR A 140 -12.64 -4.59 -16.60
CA TYR A 140 -13.82 -4.82 -17.46
C TYR A 140 -13.56 -4.86 -18.96
N GLU A 141 -12.46 -4.26 -19.40
CA GLU A 141 -12.09 -4.19 -20.82
C GLU A 141 -10.88 -5.06 -21.14
N TRP A 142 -10.51 -5.91 -20.19
CA TRP A 142 -9.43 -6.87 -20.32
C TRP A 142 -9.55 -7.70 -21.59
N GLY A 143 -8.45 -7.86 -22.31
CA GLY A 143 -8.37 -8.77 -23.46
C GLY A 143 -9.13 -8.30 -24.70
N LYS A 144 -9.97 -7.25 -24.64
CA LYS A 144 -10.61 -6.65 -25.84
C LYS A 144 -9.58 -6.19 -26.87
N ASN A 145 -8.39 -5.81 -26.39
CA ASN A 145 -7.28 -5.32 -27.21
C ASN A 145 -6.15 -6.35 -27.39
N ILE A 146 -6.28 -7.56 -26.85
CA ILE A 146 -5.26 -8.63 -26.97
C ILE A 146 -5.81 -9.72 -27.88
N LYS A 147 -5.26 -9.83 -29.09
CA LYS A 147 -5.74 -10.82 -30.06
C LYS A 147 -5.34 -12.24 -29.61
N PRO A 148 -6.16 -13.27 -29.84
CA PRO A 148 -5.80 -14.66 -29.52
C PRO A 148 -4.52 -15.13 -30.19
N THR A 149 -4.16 -14.54 -31.35
CA THR A 149 -2.98 -14.85 -32.14
C THR A 149 -1.71 -14.14 -31.67
N ASP A 150 -1.79 -13.30 -30.64
CA ASP A 150 -0.62 -12.61 -30.11
C ASP A 150 0.33 -13.62 -29.46
N GLN A 151 1.50 -13.82 -30.08
CA GLN A 151 2.55 -14.71 -29.55
C GLN A 151 2.93 -14.35 -28.11
N ASP A 152 2.84 -13.08 -27.74
CA ASP A 152 3.16 -12.54 -26.41
C ASP A 152 1.92 -12.30 -25.51
N LYS A 153 0.77 -12.91 -25.82
CA LYS A 153 -0.48 -12.71 -25.06
C LYS A 153 -0.27 -12.81 -23.55
N LYS A 154 0.41 -13.87 -23.09
CA LYS A 154 0.66 -14.07 -21.66
C LYS A 154 1.49 -12.94 -21.04
N GLY A 155 2.55 -12.48 -21.73
CA GLY A 155 3.39 -11.39 -21.24
C GLY A 155 2.62 -10.06 -21.15
N LYS A 156 1.77 -9.76 -22.13
CA LYS A 156 0.88 -8.57 -22.09
C LYS A 156 -0.13 -8.66 -20.95
N GLU A 157 -0.69 -9.84 -20.73
CA GLU A 157 -1.60 -10.10 -19.63
C GLU A 157 -0.93 -9.92 -18.26
N ASP A 158 0.25 -10.51 -18.05
CA ASP A 158 1.01 -10.35 -16.79
C ASP A 158 1.39 -8.88 -16.54
N LEU A 159 1.74 -8.15 -17.59
CA LEU A 159 2.08 -6.72 -17.52
C LEU A 159 0.88 -5.87 -17.09
N LEU A 160 -0.27 -6.06 -17.73
CA LEU A 160 -1.50 -5.36 -17.38
C LEU A 160 -1.92 -5.70 -15.95
N PHE A 161 -1.82 -6.95 -15.54
CA PHE A 161 -2.12 -7.39 -14.17
C PHE A 161 -1.24 -6.66 -13.16
N GLY A 162 0.08 -6.65 -13.39
CA GLY A 162 1.04 -5.95 -12.53
C GLY A 162 0.76 -4.44 -12.42
N PHE A 163 0.49 -3.77 -13.54
CA PHE A 163 0.14 -2.35 -13.52
C PHE A 163 -1.19 -2.07 -12.83
N SER A 164 -2.16 -2.99 -12.91
CA SER A 164 -3.48 -2.82 -12.29
C SER A 164 -3.38 -2.90 -10.78
N LEU A 165 -2.61 -3.87 -10.27
CA LEU A 165 -2.28 -3.95 -8.86
C LEU A 165 -1.50 -2.73 -8.40
N LYS A 166 -0.56 -2.24 -9.21
CA LYS A 166 0.21 -1.02 -8.89
C LYS A 166 -0.68 0.23 -8.80
N ALA A 167 -1.63 0.36 -9.71
CA ALA A 167 -2.61 1.45 -9.69
C ALA A 167 -3.46 1.41 -8.41
N CYS A 168 -3.88 0.22 -7.99
CA CYS A 168 -4.58 0.00 -6.71
C CYS A 168 -3.69 0.33 -5.50
N ASP A 169 -2.40 0.01 -5.52
CA ASP A 169 -1.50 0.32 -4.41
C ASP A 169 -1.26 1.83 -4.23
N ASN A 170 -1.30 2.58 -5.32
CA ASN A 170 -1.15 4.04 -5.30
C ASN A 170 -2.41 4.76 -4.78
N ASN A 171 -3.57 4.10 -4.78
CA ASN A 171 -4.81 4.71 -4.33
C ASN A 171 -5.79 3.70 -3.71
N PHE A 172 -6.04 3.87 -2.42
CA PHE A 172 -6.90 2.96 -1.66
C PHE A 172 -8.35 2.92 -2.19
N GLU A 173 -8.90 4.03 -2.69
CA GLU A 173 -10.25 4.05 -3.26
C GLU A 173 -10.32 3.25 -4.57
N SER A 174 -9.28 3.31 -5.40
CA SER A 174 -9.14 2.44 -6.58
C SER A 174 -9.04 0.96 -6.18
N ALA A 175 -8.34 0.64 -5.09
CA ALA A 175 -8.31 -0.73 -4.56
C ALA A 175 -9.68 -1.19 -4.05
N MET A 176 -10.44 -0.33 -3.37
CA MET A 176 -11.81 -0.64 -2.95
C MET A 176 -12.72 -0.85 -4.16
N ALA A 177 -12.63 0.02 -5.17
CA ALA A 177 -13.40 -0.10 -6.41
C ALA A 177 -13.06 -1.36 -7.19
N ALA A 178 -11.82 -1.86 -7.08
CA ALA A 178 -11.39 -3.15 -7.64
C ALA A 178 -11.81 -4.37 -6.80
N GLY A 179 -12.46 -4.18 -5.64
CA GLY A 179 -12.78 -5.26 -4.72
C GLY A 179 -11.56 -5.87 -4.03
N LEU A 180 -10.49 -5.08 -3.83
CA LEU A 180 -9.21 -5.52 -3.26
C LEU A 180 -8.81 -4.79 -1.97
N ALA A 181 -9.77 -4.08 -1.36
CA ALA A 181 -9.61 -3.39 -0.09
C ALA A 181 -10.92 -3.34 0.68
N PHE A 182 -10.83 -3.23 2.01
CA PHE A 182 -11.97 -3.15 2.93
C PHE A 182 -11.61 -2.32 4.16
N ILE A 183 -12.60 -1.72 4.82
CA ILE A 183 -12.41 -0.97 6.06
C ILE A 183 -13.28 -1.60 7.15
N ASP A 184 -12.65 -2.15 8.19
CA ASP A 184 -13.33 -2.59 9.40
C ASP A 184 -13.33 -1.45 10.44
N SER A 185 -14.50 -1.19 11.04
CA SER A 185 -14.74 -0.07 11.96
C SER A 185 -15.14 -0.51 13.37
N VAL A 186 -14.84 -1.73 13.79
CA VAL A 186 -15.23 -2.26 15.12
C VAL A 186 -14.52 -1.58 16.31
N SER A 187 -14.98 -1.82 17.53
CA SER A 187 -14.70 -0.97 18.68
C SER A 187 -13.29 -1.12 19.26
N THR A 188 -12.78 -2.33 19.48
CA THR A 188 -11.48 -2.57 20.16
C THR A 188 -11.03 -4.03 20.05
N GLY A 189 -9.71 -4.29 20.00
CA GLY A 189 -9.14 -5.64 20.13
C GLY A 189 -8.00 -5.94 19.14
N THR A 190 -7.36 -7.10 19.33
CA THR A 190 -6.40 -7.66 18.37
C THR A 190 -7.09 -8.76 17.60
N PHE A 191 -7.09 -8.64 16.27
CA PHE A 191 -7.79 -9.55 15.38
C PHE A 191 -6.88 -10.08 14.29
N VAL A 192 -7.17 -11.30 13.87
CA VAL A 192 -6.66 -11.91 12.65
C VAL A 192 -7.74 -11.81 11.59
N TYR A 193 -7.37 -11.31 10.42
CA TYR A 193 -8.22 -11.22 9.25
C TYR A 193 -7.82 -12.31 8.26
N ARG A 194 -8.80 -13.10 7.84
CA ARG A 194 -8.66 -14.10 6.79
C ARG A 194 -9.43 -13.63 5.57
N ILE A 195 -8.76 -13.58 4.41
CA ILE A 195 -9.37 -13.21 3.13
C ILE A 195 -9.28 -14.38 2.15
N SER A 196 -10.43 -14.81 1.65
CA SER A 196 -10.57 -15.94 0.73
C SER A 196 -11.44 -15.56 -0.47
N LEU A 197 -11.31 -16.29 -1.58
CA LEU A 197 -12.27 -16.20 -2.68
C LEU A 197 -13.62 -16.70 -2.22
N ALA A 198 -14.70 -15.99 -2.58
CA ALA A 198 -16.05 -16.36 -2.18
C ALA A 198 -16.55 -17.65 -2.81
N LYS A 199 -15.95 -18.06 -3.94
CA LYS A 199 -16.25 -19.33 -4.59
C LYS A 199 -14.97 -20.15 -4.76
N ASN A 200 -14.99 -21.38 -4.26
CA ASN A 200 -13.96 -22.35 -4.56
C ASN A 200 -14.27 -23.01 -5.91
N ILE A 201 -13.39 -22.84 -6.89
CA ILE A 201 -13.52 -23.45 -8.21
C ILE A 201 -12.84 -24.82 -8.18
N PRO A 202 -13.54 -25.92 -8.49
CA PRO A 202 -12.93 -27.25 -8.56
C PRO A 202 -11.66 -27.25 -9.42
N GLY A 203 -10.57 -27.82 -8.89
CA GLY A 203 -9.26 -27.85 -9.54
C GLY A 203 -8.37 -26.64 -9.28
N THR A 204 -8.88 -25.54 -8.71
CA THR A 204 -8.06 -24.41 -8.25
C THR A 204 -7.71 -24.62 -6.78
N LYS A 205 -6.43 -24.92 -6.49
CA LYS A 205 -5.91 -24.89 -5.12
C LYS A 205 -5.26 -23.54 -4.87
N TYR A 206 -5.68 -22.86 -3.81
CA TYR A 206 -5.07 -21.61 -3.35
C TYR A 206 -5.13 -21.51 -1.83
N SER A 207 -4.27 -20.68 -1.26
CA SER A 207 -4.20 -20.39 0.17
C SER A 207 -4.80 -19.01 0.46
N ALA A 208 -5.74 -18.94 1.40
CA ALA A 208 -6.32 -17.67 1.86
C ALA A 208 -5.25 -16.73 2.43
N ALA A 209 -5.41 -15.42 2.25
CA ALA A 209 -4.53 -14.46 2.90
C ALA A 209 -4.86 -14.35 4.38
N VAL A 210 -3.84 -14.24 5.23
CA VAL A 210 -4.00 -14.04 6.67
C VAL A 210 -3.11 -12.88 7.11
N THR A 211 -3.66 -11.96 7.88
CA THR A 211 -2.95 -10.80 8.46
C THR A 211 -3.56 -10.46 9.81
N ALA A 212 -2.84 -9.74 10.68
CA ALA A 212 -3.38 -9.29 11.96
C ALA A 212 -3.34 -7.78 12.08
N ALA A 213 -4.24 -7.24 12.88
CA ALA A 213 -4.20 -5.86 13.30
C ALA A 213 -4.57 -5.76 14.78
N ASN A 214 -3.89 -4.86 15.48
CA ASN A 214 -4.33 -4.37 16.77
C ASN A 214 -5.08 -3.07 16.52
N GLN A 215 -6.37 -3.03 16.85
CA GLN A 215 -7.20 -1.85 16.64
C GLN A 215 -6.98 -0.77 17.72
N ASN A 216 -6.39 -1.16 18.85
CA ASN A 216 -6.05 -0.27 19.95
C ASN A 216 -4.73 0.48 19.71
N GLU A 217 -3.95 0.07 18.71
CA GLU A 217 -2.63 0.64 18.40
C GLU A 217 -2.63 1.17 16.96
N GLU A 218 -2.35 2.46 16.78
CA GLU A 218 -2.15 2.99 15.44
C GLU A 218 -0.93 2.36 14.79
N THR A 219 -1.06 2.02 13.51
CA THR A 219 0.06 1.53 12.73
C THR A 219 0.98 2.68 12.37
N LEU A 220 2.14 2.72 13.03
CA LEU A 220 3.20 3.69 12.75
C LEU A 220 4.15 3.11 11.69
N LEU A 221 4.19 3.73 10.51
CA LEU A 221 5.23 3.43 9.53
C LEU A 221 6.53 4.16 9.90
N PRO A 222 7.70 3.55 9.66
CA PRO A 222 8.98 4.18 9.96
C PRO A 222 9.19 5.39 9.05
N ALA A 223 9.69 6.49 9.62
CA ALA A 223 10.00 7.69 8.84
C ALA A 223 11.06 7.39 7.77
N VAL A 224 11.00 8.12 6.66
CA VAL A 224 12.03 8.05 5.61
C VAL A 224 13.25 8.86 6.08
N GLU A 225 14.35 8.18 6.35
CA GLU A 225 15.61 8.83 6.73
C GLU A 225 16.39 9.29 5.49
N ILE A 226 16.65 10.59 5.40
CA ILE A 226 17.50 11.17 4.34
C ILE A 226 18.96 10.93 4.71
N SER A 227 19.65 10.11 3.93
CA SER A 227 21.05 9.77 4.16
C SER A 227 22.01 10.86 3.67
N GLU A 228 21.63 11.59 2.61
CA GLU A 228 22.46 12.67 2.07
C GLU A 228 21.60 13.76 1.42
N THR A 229 22.03 15.01 1.56
CA THR A 229 21.52 16.16 0.81
C THR A 229 22.69 16.93 0.17
N LYS A 230 22.60 17.20 -1.13
CA LYS A 230 23.61 17.96 -1.88
C LYS A 230 22.95 19.12 -2.60
N PHE A 231 23.52 20.31 -2.45
CA PHE A 231 23.10 21.50 -3.19
C PHE A 231 24.21 21.94 -4.13
N LEU A 232 23.92 22.00 -5.42
CA LEU A 232 24.87 22.45 -6.44
C LEU A 232 24.13 23.11 -7.60
N ASN A 233 24.58 24.29 -8.02
CA ASN A 233 24.07 24.99 -9.21
C ASN A 233 22.53 25.09 -9.25
N LYS A 234 21.91 25.55 -8.15
CA LYS A 234 20.45 25.67 -7.98
C LYS A 234 19.68 24.34 -8.09
N LYS A 235 20.37 23.20 -8.02
CA LYS A 235 19.79 21.86 -7.92
C LYS A 235 20.01 21.32 -6.52
N MET A 236 19.03 20.58 -6.02
CA MET A 236 19.12 19.82 -4.79
C MET A 236 19.00 18.34 -5.13
N SER A 237 19.92 17.53 -4.63
CA SER A 237 19.86 16.07 -4.68
C SER A 237 19.60 15.54 -3.28
N LEU A 238 18.59 14.68 -3.17
CA LEU A 238 18.23 13.95 -1.95
C LEU A 238 18.58 12.48 -2.15
N THR A 239 19.15 11.84 -1.14
CA THR A 239 19.44 10.40 -1.15
C THR A 239 18.91 9.78 0.12
N PHE A 240 18.26 8.61 -0.01
CA PHE A 240 17.71 7.84 1.08
C PHE A 240 17.69 6.35 0.73
N GLU A 241 17.67 5.47 1.73
CA GLU A 241 17.76 4.03 1.52
C GLU A 241 16.38 3.39 1.28
N ALA A 242 15.88 3.50 0.04
CA ALA A 242 14.57 2.97 -0.35
C ALA A 242 14.43 1.44 -0.14
N LYS A 243 15.53 0.67 -0.24
CA LYS A 243 15.52 -0.80 -0.12
C LYS A 243 15.01 -1.28 1.25
N LYS A 244 15.40 -0.59 2.34
CA LYS A 244 14.92 -0.89 3.70
C LYS A 244 13.42 -0.64 3.89
N LEU A 245 12.84 0.17 3.01
CA LEU A 245 11.48 0.66 3.10
C LEU A 245 10.53 -0.03 2.11
N HIS A 246 11.05 -0.89 1.21
CA HIS A 246 10.28 -1.45 0.09
C HIS A 246 9.08 -2.31 0.53
N ASP A 247 9.19 -2.98 1.68
CA ASP A 247 8.10 -3.78 2.25
C ASP A 247 6.99 -2.93 2.88
N LEU A 248 7.26 -1.65 3.14
CA LEU A 248 6.37 -0.76 3.90
C LEU A 248 5.77 0.33 3.02
N TYR A 249 6.50 0.78 2.01
CA TYR A 249 6.11 1.88 1.13
C TYR A 249 6.03 1.43 -0.33
N GLY A 250 4.87 1.67 -0.95
CA GLY A 250 4.67 1.41 -2.39
C GLY A 250 5.33 2.46 -3.29
N GLY A 251 5.70 3.62 -2.75
CA GLY A 251 6.32 4.72 -3.49
C GLY A 251 6.43 5.97 -2.61
N PHE A 252 7.14 6.98 -3.12
CA PHE A 252 7.48 8.19 -2.39
C PHE A 252 6.97 9.43 -3.10
N ASN A 253 6.25 10.27 -2.37
CA ASN A 253 5.97 11.63 -2.82
C ASN A 253 7.05 12.55 -2.30
N ILE A 254 7.59 13.37 -3.19
CA ILE A 254 8.61 14.35 -2.87
C ILE A 254 7.90 15.68 -2.72
N GLU A 255 8.00 16.26 -1.54
CA GLU A 255 7.39 17.54 -1.23
C GLU A 255 8.46 18.57 -0.91
N ARG A 256 8.16 19.82 -1.21
CA ARG A 256 9.01 20.97 -0.88
C ARG A 256 8.19 21.99 -0.12
N SER A 257 8.81 22.56 0.89
CA SER A 257 8.34 23.76 1.55
C SER A 257 9.41 24.85 1.45
N ASP A 258 8.94 26.09 1.34
CA ASP A 258 9.81 27.27 1.40
C ASP A 258 9.75 27.95 2.80
N ASP A 259 8.82 27.52 3.67
CA ASP A 259 8.57 28.09 5.00
C ASP A 259 8.52 27.04 6.13
N ALA A 260 8.85 25.78 5.81
CA ALA A 260 8.75 24.61 6.68
C ALA A 260 7.35 24.25 7.18
N ILE A 261 6.30 24.93 6.73
CA ILE A 261 4.92 24.76 7.21
C ILE A 261 4.06 24.25 6.07
N HIS A 262 4.11 24.91 4.92
CA HIS A 262 3.32 24.58 3.74
C HIS A 262 4.16 23.76 2.78
N PHE A 263 3.73 22.52 2.55
CA PHE A 263 4.37 21.59 1.63
C PHE A 263 3.57 21.50 0.33
N ARG A 264 4.28 21.59 -0.80
CA ARG A 264 3.74 21.27 -2.11
C ARG A 264 4.46 20.06 -2.68
N ARG A 265 3.70 19.16 -3.28
CA ARG A 265 4.23 18.01 -3.99
C ARG A 265 4.94 18.45 -5.27
N LEU A 266 6.14 17.91 -5.50
CA LEU A 266 6.97 18.21 -6.67
C LEU A 266 6.77 17.20 -7.81
N ASN A 267 6.50 15.93 -7.49
CA ASN A 267 6.37 14.86 -8.46
C ASN A 267 4.91 14.53 -8.76
N THR A 268 4.54 14.37 -10.03
CA THR A 268 3.19 13.98 -10.42
C THR A 268 2.89 12.52 -10.07
N ALA A 269 3.81 11.60 -10.37
CA ALA A 269 3.72 10.18 -10.02
C ALA A 269 4.69 9.84 -8.87
N PRO A 270 4.32 8.98 -7.90
CA PRO A 270 5.22 8.57 -6.84
C PRO A 270 6.54 8.01 -7.38
N VAL A 271 7.65 8.35 -6.76
CA VAL A 271 8.95 7.75 -7.05
C VAL A 271 8.94 6.34 -6.47
N THR A 272 9.18 5.33 -7.30
CA THR A 272 9.13 3.93 -6.88
C THR A 272 10.47 3.26 -7.08
N LEU A 273 10.87 2.40 -6.15
CA LEU A 273 11.98 1.50 -6.38
C LEU A 273 11.55 0.45 -7.41
N VAL A 274 12.21 0.43 -8.56
CA VAL A 274 12.07 -0.61 -9.57
C VAL A 274 13.37 -1.39 -9.60
N THR A 275 13.31 -2.70 -9.34
CA THR A 275 14.48 -3.56 -9.46
C THR A 275 14.52 -4.08 -10.88
N THR A 276 15.60 -3.78 -11.60
CA THR A 276 15.79 -4.33 -12.95
C THR A 276 16.29 -5.77 -12.88
N GLN A 277 16.07 -6.56 -13.93
CA GLN A 277 16.62 -7.92 -14.00
C GLN A 277 18.17 -7.92 -13.93
N TRP A 278 18.80 -6.82 -14.36
CA TRP A 278 20.25 -6.61 -14.28
C TRP A 278 20.78 -6.52 -12.84
N GLU A 279 19.97 -6.07 -11.90
CA GLU A 279 20.34 -5.95 -10.48
C GLU A 279 20.17 -7.26 -9.71
N LYS A 280 19.34 -8.20 -10.20
CA LYS A 280 19.16 -9.51 -9.57
C LYS A 280 20.44 -10.36 -9.60
N ASN A 281 21.33 -10.12 -10.55
CA ASN A 281 22.57 -10.90 -10.74
C ASN A 281 23.79 -10.27 -10.03
N LYS A 282 23.59 -9.23 -9.21
CA LYS A 282 24.67 -8.52 -8.48
C LYS A 282 24.73 -8.86 -6.98
N THR A 283 24.07 -9.94 -6.55
CA THR A 283 24.19 -10.50 -5.18
C THR A 283 25.25 -11.57 -5.11
#